data_AF-A0A4R5BXQ5-F1
#
_entry.id   AF-A0A4R5BXQ5-F1
#
_cell.length_a   1.000
_cell.length_b   1.000
_cell.length_c   1.000
_cell.angle_alpha   90.00
_cell.angle_beta   90.00
_cell.angle_gamma   90.00
#
_symmetry.space_group_name_H-M   'P 1'
#
loop_
_entity.id
_entity.type
_entity.pdbx_description
1 polymer ?
#
loop_
_entity_poly.entity_id
_entity_poly.type
_entity_poly.pdbx_seq_one_letter_code
_entity_poly.pdbx_strand_id
1 'polypeptide(L)' 'MRRRHLAALAYEVEARGLSWRLAGPGESVLGVRGPRTPRQVMVVATPDGDGWSYLWTGGGIADVTGVAQVADELARLLD' A
#
# COMPACT_ATOMS: atom_id res chain seq x y z
N MET A 1 6.86 -12.06 -6.33
CA MET A 1 5.45 -11.65 -6.36
C MET A 1 5.15 -10.51 -5.40
N ARG A 2 5.32 -10.67 -4.07
CA ARG A 2 5.15 -9.59 -3.06
C ARG A 2 5.63 -8.20 -3.51
N ARG A 3 6.93 -8.06 -3.80
CA ARG A 3 7.54 -6.79 -4.25
C ARG A 3 6.83 -6.20 -5.47
N ARG A 4 6.37 -7.03 -6.42
CA ARG A 4 5.65 -6.58 -7.62
C ARG A 4 4.29 -5.96 -7.25
N HIS A 5 3.56 -6.58 -6.33
CA HIS A 5 2.30 -6.01 -5.84
C HIS A 5 2.55 -4.69 -5.11
N LEU A 6 3.53 -4.64 -4.20
CA LEU A 6 3.87 -3.40 -3.50
C LEU A 6 4.37 -2.29 -4.44
N ALA A 7 5.12 -2.62 -5.49
CA ALA A 7 5.53 -1.66 -6.50
C ALA A 7 4.36 -1.15 -7.36
N ALA A 8 3.38 -2.00 -7.68
CA ALA A 8 2.17 -1.56 -8.36
C ALA A 8 1.36 -0.59 -7.49
N LEU A 9 1.21 -0.90 -6.20
CA LEU A 9 0.57 0.02 -5.26
C LEU A 9 1.35 1.33 -5.09
N ALA A 10 2.68 1.27 -5.04
CA ALA A 10 3.55 2.45 -4.96
C ALA A 10 3.28 3.45 -6.11
N TYR A 11 3.14 2.94 -7.34
CA TYR A 11 2.81 3.76 -8.51
C TYR A 11 1.45 4.45 -8.37
N GLU A 12 0.42 3.71 -7.92
CA GLU A 12 -0.94 4.24 -7.75
C GLU A 12 -1.04 5.28 -6.61
N VAL A 13 -0.32 5.09 -5.50
CA VAL A 13 -0.32 6.07 -4.40
C VAL A 13 0.46 7.34 -4.78
N GLU A 14 1.53 7.21 -5.55
CA GLU A 14 2.28 8.36 -6.09
C GLU A 14 1.42 9.18 -7.06
N ALA A 15 0.64 8.52 -7.92
CA ALA A 15 -0.31 9.19 -8.80
C ALA A 15 -1.38 9.99 -8.05
N ARG A 16 -1.63 9.67 -6.77
CA ARG A 16 -2.53 10.40 -5.86
C ARG A 16 -1.83 11.45 -5.00
N GLY A 17 -0.54 11.69 -5.24
CA GLY A 17 0.25 12.69 -4.52
C GLY A 17 0.73 12.22 -3.14
N LEU A 18 0.62 10.93 -2.83
CA LEU A 18 1.18 10.36 -1.61
C LEU A 18 2.67 10.05 -1.81
N SER A 19 3.47 10.26 -0.77
CA SER A 19 4.87 9.83 -0.78
C SER A 19 4.99 8.38 -0.32
N TRP A 20 5.90 7.62 -0.89
CA TRP A 20 6.09 6.21 -0.55
C TRP A 20 7.55 5.81 -0.37
N ARG A 21 7.76 4.70 0.34
CA ARG A 21 9.07 4.05 0.49
C ARG A 21 8.92 2.56 0.66
N LEU A 22 9.65 1.78 -0.14
CA LEU A 22 9.82 0.35 0.11
C LEU A 22 10.84 0.11 1.24
N ALA A 23 10.51 -0.80 2.15
CA ALA A 23 11.29 -1.12 3.34
C ALA A 23 11.21 -2.62 3.69
N GLY A 24 12.05 -3.01 4.66
CA GLY A 24 12.14 -4.39 5.14
C GLY A 24 12.96 -5.31 4.22
N PRO A 25 13.28 -6.54 4.69
CA PRO A 25 14.00 -7.52 3.91
C PRO A 25 13.28 -7.82 2.60
N GLY A 26 13.99 -7.70 1.47
CA GLY A 26 13.45 -7.95 0.14
C GLY A 26 12.32 -7.01 -0.28
N GLU A 27 12.28 -5.79 0.28
CA GLU A 27 11.25 -4.78 -0.02
C GLU A 27 9.83 -5.33 0.24
N SER A 28 9.67 -5.96 1.40
CA SER A 28 8.43 -6.66 1.80
C SER A 28 7.36 -5.75 2.40
N VAL A 29 7.67 -4.47 2.61
CA VAL A 29 6.77 -3.48 3.19
C VAL A 29 6.79 -2.20 2.36
N LEU A 30 5.62 -1.60 2.14
CA LEU A 30 5.46 -0.27 1.57
C LEU A 30 5.01 0.70 2.67
N GLY A 31 5.84 1.69 3.00
CA GLY A 31 5.41 2.82 3.82
C GLY A 31 4.82 3.91 2.94
N VAL A 32 3.61 4.39 3.27
CA VAL A 32 2.91 5.47 2.55
C VAL A 32 2.66 6.62 3.51
N ARG A 33 2.88 7.86 3.06
CA ARG A 33 2.72 9.09 3.85
C ARG A 33 1.84 10.10 3.14
N GLY A 34 0.97 10.77 3.92
CA GLY A 34 0.16 11.87 3.44
C GLY A 34 0.99 13.11 3.12
N PRO A 35 0.55 13.97 2.17
CA PRO A 35 1.27 15.19 1.81
C PRO A 35 1.13 16.30 2.85
N ARG A 36 0.02 16.30 3.61
CA ARG A 36 -0.33 17.37 4.56
C ARG A 36 -0.24 16.95 6.03
N THR A 37 -0.37 15.66 6.31
CA THR A 37 -0.41 15.13 7.67
C THR A 37 0.86 14.34 7.98
N PRO A 38 1.31 14.28 9.24
CA PRO A 38 2.41 13.41 9.64
C PRO A 38 2.00 11.93 9.68
N ARG A 39 0.77 11.59 9.23
CA ARG A 39 0.27 10.21 9.25
C ARG A 39 1.01 9.39 8.21
N GLN A 40 1.31 8.16 8.60
CA GLN A 40 1.89 7.16 7.73
C GLN A 40 1.21 5.84 7.97
N VAL A 41 1.13 5.04 6.91
CA VAL A 41 0.56 3.70 6.93
C VAL A 41 1.59 2.73 6.36
N MET A 42 1.71 1.58 7.01
CA MET A 42 2.52 0.47 6.49
C MET A 42 1.60 -0.51 5.80
N VAL A 43 1.94 -0.86 4.56
CA VAL A 43 1.23 -1.84 3.74
C VAL A 43 2.15 -3.04 3.50
N VAL A 44 1.61 -4.23 3.63
CA VAL A 44 2.27 -5.48 3.23
C VAL A 44 1.40 -6.21 2.22
N ALA A 45 2.05 -6.97 1.34
CA ALA A 45 1.35 -7.92 0.48
C ALA A 45 1.61 -9.33 0.99
N THR A 46 0.54 -10.02 1.36
CA THR A 46 0.59 -11.40 1.88
C THR A 46 -0.11 -12.34 0.93
N PRO A 47 0.36 -13.59 0.77
CA PRO A 47 -0.45 -14.65 0.17
C PRO A 47 -1.77 -14.82 0.94
N ASP A 48 -2.86 -15.04 0.22
CA ASP A 48 -4.19 -15.28 0.76
C ASP A 48 -4.95 -16.26 -0.15
N GLY A 49 -5.06 -17.53 0.28
CA GLY A 49 -5.51 -18.63 -0.56
C GLY A 49 -4.68 -18.77 -1.85
N ASP A 50 -5.35 -18.73 -3.00
CA ASP A 50 -4.72 -18.77 -4.33
C ASP A 50 -4.25 -17.39 -4.83
N GLY A 51 -4.49 -16.34 -4.05
CA GLY A 51 -4.24 -14.95 -4.42
C GLY A 51 -3.27 -14.23 -3.49
N TRP A 52 -3.35 -12.91 -3.53
CA TRP A 52 -2.60 -12.02 -2.65
C TRP A 52 -3.53 -10.92 -2.16
N SER A 53 -3.31 -10.51 -0.91
CA SER A 53 -4.04 -9.42 -0.28
C SER A 53 -3.06 -8.36 0.21
N TYR A 54 -3.42 -7.10 0.03
CA TYR A 54 -2.82 -6.00 0.76
C TYR A 54 -3.40 -5.96 2.17
N LEU A 55 -2.51 -5.73 3.15
CA LEU A 55 -2.87 -5.47 4.54
C LEU A 55 -2.21 -4.19 4.97
N TRP A 56 -2.91 -3.33 5.69
CA TRP A 56 -2.29 -2.12 6.22
C TRP A 56 -2.73 -1.75 7.63
N THR A 57 -1.83 -1.02 8.31
CA THR A 57 -2.07 -0.52 9.66
C THR A 57 -3.27 0.43 9.67
N GLY A 58 -4.24 0.20 10.55
CA GLY A 58 -5.56 0.84 10.51
C GLY A 58 -6.70 -0.12 10.20
N GLY A 59 -6.39 -1.39 9.91
CA GLY A 59 -7.36 -2.49 9.88
C GLY A 59 -7.92 -2.83 8.50
N GLY A 60 -7.33 -2.31 7.43
CA GLY A 60 -7.79 -2.60 6.07
C GLY A 60 -7.12 -3.83 5.45
N ILE A 61 -7.93 -4.62 4.76
CA ILE A 61 -7.53 -5.74 3.91
C ILE A 61 -8.24 -5.59 2.56
N ALA A 62 -7.51 -5.80 1.47
CA ALA A 62 -8.08 -5.77 0.13
C ALA A 62 -7.27 -6.64 -0.84
N ASP A 63 -7.94 -7.20 -1.82
CA ASP A 63 -7.33 -8.00 -2.88
C ASP A 63 -6.35 -7.15 -3.73
N VAL A 64 -5.22 -7.73 -4.14
CA VAL A 64 -4.20 -7.00 -4.92
C VAL A 64 -4.67 -6.58 -6.32
N THR A 65 -5.72 -7.19 -6.87
CA THR A 65 -6.35 -6.81 -8.15
C THR A 65 -7.05 -5.46 -8.06
N GLY A 66 -7.46 -5.04 -6.86
CA GLY A 66 -8.09 -3.74 -6.57
C GLY A 66 -7.09 -2.60 -6.33
N VAL A 67 -5.89 -2.65 -6.91
CA VAL A 67 -4.76 -1.76 -6.57
C VAL A 67 -5.11 -0.26 -6.56
N ALA A 68 -5.89 0.21 -7.54
CA ALA A 68 -6.33 1.60 -7.61
C ALA A 68 -7.30 1.96 -6.48
N GLN A 69 -8.24 1.06 -6.15
CA GLN A 69 -9.21 1.26 -5.07
C GLN A 69 -8.51 1.32 -3.71
N VAL A 70 -7.49 0.47 -3.51
CA VAL A 70 -6.64 0.50 -2.31
C VAL A 70 -5.88 1.82 -2.21
N ALA A 71 -5.33 2.31 -3.32
CA ALA A 71 -4.66 3.60 -3.32
C ALA A 71 -5.61 4.78 -3.02
N ASP A 72 -6.86 4.73 -3.50
CA ASP A 72 -7.90 5.72 -3.14
C ASP A 72 -8.23 5.69 -1.64
N GLU A 73 -8.31 4.49 -1.05
CA GLU A 73 -8.58 4.34 0.37
C GLU A 73 -7.42 4.85 1.24
N LEU A 74 -6.18 4.54 0.86
CA LEU A 74 -4.99 5.08 1.52
C LEU A 74 -4.92 6.61 1.43
N ALA A 75 -5.30 7.19 0.28
CA ALA A 75 -5.38 8.64 0.12
C ALA A 75 -6.41 9.25 1.09
N ARG A 76 -7.64 8.70 1.13
CA ARG A 76 -8.67 9.15 2.07
C ARG A 76 -8.26 9.02 3.53
N LEU A 77 -7.47 8.00 3.87
CA LEU A 77 -6.99 7.77 5.24
C LEU A 77 -5.87 8.75 5.65
N LEU A 78 -5.10 9.26 4.68
CA LEU A 78 -3.89 10.05 4.89
C LEU A 78 -4.03 11.55 4.54
N ASP A 79 -5.11 11.95 3.88
CA ASP A 79 -5.54 13.34 3.73
C ASP A 79 -5.81 14.02 5.10
#